data_AF-A0A101GDF4-F1
#
_entry.id   AF-A0A101GDF4-F1
#
_cell.length_a   1.000
_cell.length_b   1.000
_cell.length_c   1.000
_cell.angle_alpha   90.00
_cell.angle_beta   90.00
_cell.angle_gamma   90.00
#
_symmetry.space_group_name_H-M   'P 1'
#
loop_
_entity.id
_entity.type
_entity.pdbx_description
1 polymer ?
#
loop_
_entity_poly.entity_id
_entity_poly.type
_entity_poly.pdbx_seq_one_letter_code
_entity_poly.pdbx_strand_id
1 'polypeptide(L)'
;MRIKKEFVLPALDLLEALIYDNHAYVRKNCGPFALSHVGYKAPKEAFQKLKEWTKIDNKNVRWNIAMSLGAWFGQSYPGESLKLLKILAKDKEKFVWRAAASSMVKLIRKHPELKQEIFSWEDCEAALNVVKKYVK
;
A
#
# COMPACT_ATOMS: atom_id res chain seq x y z
N MET A 1 -3.68 7.07 -17.39
CA MET A 1 -3.51 5.83 -18.18
C MET A 1 -4.87 5.22 -18.48
N ARG A 2 -5.22 5.04 -19.75
CA ARG A 2 -6.46 4.34 -20.16
C ARG A 2 -6.09 2.88 -20.41
N ILE A 3 -6.32 2.03 -19.42
CA ILE A 3 -6.15 0.57 -19.55
C ILE A 3 -7.55 -0.06 -19.55
N LYS A 4 -7.77 -1.03 -20.45
CA LYS A 4 -9.01 -1.82 -20.48
C LYS A 4 -8.95 -2.91 -19.40
N LYS A 5 -10.10 -3.37 -18.91
CA LYS A 5 -10.17 -4.27 -17.76
C LYS A 5 -9.43 -5.59 -18.01
N GLU A 6 -9.51 -6.11 -19.24
CA GLU A 6 -8.83 -7.35 -19.67
C GLU A 6 -7.30 -7.27 -19.58
N PHE A 7 -6.71 -6.06 -19.60
CA PHE A 7 -5.27 -5.86 -19.49
C PHE A 7 -4.78 -5.60 -18.07
N VAL A 8 -5.67 -5.55 -17.08
CA VAL A 8 -5.26 -5.23 -15.69
C VAL A 8 -4.31 -6.29 -15.13
N LEU A 9 -4.64 -7.58 -15.24
CA LEU A 9 -3.77 -8.65 -14.77
C LEU A 9 -2.42 -8.68 -15.51
N PRO A 10 -2.37 -8.66 -16.86
CA PRO A 10 -1.11 -8.53 -17.59
C PRO A 10 -0.28 -7.30 -17.17
N ALA A 11 -0.92 -6.16 -16.93
CA ALA A 11 -0.22 -4.98 -16.47
C ALA A 11 0.32 -5.13 -15.04
N LEU A 12 -0.40 -5.78 -14.14
CA LEU A 12 0.10 -6.10 -12.80
C LEU A 12 1.30 -7.04 -12.87
N ASP A 13 1.29 -8.05 -13.77
CA ASP A 13 2.42 -8.95 -13.97
C ASP A 13 3.66 -8.21 -14.50
N LEU A 14 3.49 -7.25 -15.42
CA LEU A 14 4.59 -6.39 -15.87
C LEU A 14 5.12 -5.48 -14.75
N LEU A 15 4.22 -4.91 -13.94
CA LEU A 15 4.60 -4.08 -12.81
C LEU A 15 5.32 -4.87 -11.73
N GLU A 16 5.04 -6.17 -11.60
CA GLU A 16 5.68 -7.06 -10.62
C GLU A 16 7.20 -7.00 -10.72
N ALA A 17 7.77 -7.12 -11.92
CA ALA A 17 9.21 -7.06 -12.12
C ALA A 17 9.80 -5.70 -11.69
N LEU A 18 9.06 -4.61 -11.93
CA LEU A 18 9.53 -3.24 -11.68
C LEU A 18 9.47 -2.86 -10.19
N ILE A 19 8.63 -3.51 -9.39
CA ILE A 19 8.52 -3.20 -7.96
C ILE A 19 9.64 -3.80 -7.11
N TYR A 20 10.49 -4.67 -7.67
CA TYR A 20 11.72 -5.14 -7.03
C TYR A 20 12.86 -4.11 -7.08
N ASP A 21 12.79 -3.14 -7.99
CA ASP A 21 13.91 -2.27 -8.35
C ASP A 21 14.45 -1.47 -7.15
N ASN A 22 15.78 -1.32 -7.06
CA ASN A 22 16.43 -0.58 -5.96
C ASN A 22 16.48 0.93 -6.21
N HIS A 23 16.32 1.37 -7.45
CA HIS A 23 16.32 2.78 -7.82
C HIS A 23 15.03 3.45 -7.38
N ALA A 24 15.16 4.51 -6.58
CA ALA A 24 14.02 5.17 -5.95
C ALA A 24 13.02 5.75 -6.98
N TYR A 25 13.51 6.19 -8.14
CA TYR A 25 12.66 6.67 -9.23
C TYR A 25 11.77 5.57 -9.81
N VAL A 26 12.34 4.38 -10.08
CA VAL A 26 11.58 3.26 -10.64
C VAL A 26 10.53 2.80 -9.64
N ARG A 27 10.91 2.58 -8.37
CA ARG A 27 9.94 2.18 -7.33
C ARG A 27 8.80 3.18 -7.17
N LYS A 28 9.08 4.48 -7.08
CA LYS A 28 8.03 5.48 -6.84
C LYS A 28 7.05 5.59 -8.01
N ASN A 29 7.53 5.50 -9.24
CA ASN A 29 6.68 5.62 -10.43
C ASN A 29 5.95 4.31 -10.76
N CYS A 30 6.66 3.17 -10.73
CA CYS A 30 6.11 1.88 -11.11
C CYS A 30 5.36 1.18 -9.98
N GLY A 31 5.72 1.44 -8.72
CA GLY A 31 4.98 0.97 -7.55
C GLY A 31 3.75 1.85 -7.30
N PRO A 32 3.79 2.83 -6.39
CA PRO A 32 2.60 3.52 -5.92
C PRO A 32 1.77 4.18 -7.02
N PHE A 33 2.42 4.84 -7.99
CA PHE A 33 1.71 5.59 -9.02
C PHE A 33 1.07 4.68 -10.07
N ALA A 34 1.86 3.84 -10.75
CA ALA A 34 1.33 2.93 -11.77
C ALA A 34 0.39 1.87 -11.17
N LEU A 35 0.73 1.26 -10.03
CA LEU A 35 -0.18 0.30 -9.35
C LEU A 35 -1.49 0.97 -8.97
N SER A 36 -1.48 2.22 -8.52
CA SER A 36 -2.72 2.93 -8.21
C SER A 36 -3.59 3.15 -9.45
N HIS A 37 -3.00 3.44 -10.60
CA HIS A 37 -3.78 3.64 -11.83
C HIS A 37 -4.33 2.32 -12.39
N VAL A 38 -3.54 1.25 -12.36
CA VAL A 38 -3.94 -0.08 -12.84
C VAL A 38 -4.97 -0.70 -11.89
N GLY A 39 -4.67 -0.71 -10.59
CA GLY A 39 -5.48 -1.37 -9.58
C GLY A 39 -6.88 -0.79 -9.44
N TYR A 40 -7.05 0.51 -9.64
CA TYR A 40 -8.38 1.14 -9.62
C TYR A 40 -9.33 0.59 -10.70
N LYS A 41 -8.82 0.04 -11.80
CA LYS A 41 -9.66 -0.50 -12.88
C LYS A 41 -10.26 -1.87 -12.57
N ALA A 42 -9.57 -2.68 -11.76
CA ALA A 42 -10.04 -3.98 -11.32
C ALA A 42 -9.60 -4.19 -9.85
N PRO A 43 -10.27 -3.51 -8.90
CA PRO A 43 -9.80 -3.39 -7.52
C PRO A 43 -9.75 -4.74 -6.81
N LYS A 44 -10.71 -5.63 -7.08
CA LYS A 44 -10.76 -6.97 -6.47
C LYS A 44 -9.52 -7.79 -6.85
N GLU A 45 -9.22 -7.84 -8.14
CA GLU A 45 -8.08 -8.54 -8.72
C GLU A 45 -6.76 -7.93 -8.23
N ALA A 46 -6.69 -6.59 -8.17
CA ALA A 46 -5.53 -5.89 -7.65
C ALA A 46 -5.27 -6.19 -6.18
N PHE A 47 -6.29 -6.13 -5.31
CA PHE A 47 -6.13 -6.47 -3.89
C PHE A 47 -5.73 -7.92 -3.67
N GLN A 48 -6.23 -8.85 -4.49
CA GLN A 48 -5.81 -10.25 -4.45
C GLN A 48 -4.31 -10.38 -4.74
N LYS A 49 -3.82 -9.77 -5.83
CA LYS A 49 -2.40 -9.78 -6.20
C LYS A 49 -1.54 -9.07 -5.14
N LEU A 50 -1.97 -7.92 -4.62
CA LEU A 50 -1.25 -7.22 -3.55
C LEU A 50 -1.15 -8.08 -2.28
N LYS A 51 -2.19 -8.82 -1.91
CA LYS A 51 -2.19 -9.76 -0.78
C LYS A 51 -1.21 -10.92 -0.98
N GLU A 52 -1.01 -11.37 -2.21
CA GLU A 52 0.02 -12.37 -2.53
C GLU A 52 1.41 -11.75 -2.38
N TRP A 53 1.60 -10.54 -2.91
CA TRP A 53 2.88 -9.85 -2.87
C TRP A 53 3.34 -9.42 -1.48
N THR A 54 2.44 -9.27 -0.50
CA THR A 54 2.88 -9.01 0.90
C THR A 54 3.71 -10.15 1.47
N LYS A 55 3.63 -11.36 0.89
CA LYS A 55 4.40 -12.54 1.31
C LYS A 55 5.78 -12.65 0.68
N ILE A 56 6.08 -11.83 -0.33
CA ILE A 56 7.37 -11.84 -1.02
C ILE A 56 8.45 -11.31 -0.06
N ASP A 57 9.56 -12.05 0.09
CA ASP A 57 10.68 -11.63 0.94
C ASP A 57 11.58 -10.59 0.24
N ASN A 58 10.97 -9.52 -0.25
CA ASN A 58 11.65 -8.37 -0.79
C ASN A 58 11.03 -7.09 -0.21
N LYS A 59 11.83 -6.31 0.51
CA LYS A 59 11.37 -5.08 1.18
C LYS A 59 10.87 -4.02 0.21
N ASN A 60 11.39 -3.95 -1.03
CA ASN A 60 10.94 -2.99 -2.04
C ASN A 60 9.54 -3.31 -2.53
N VAL A 61 9.27 -4.60 -2.77
CA VAL A 61 7.92 -5.09 -3.13
C VAL A 61 6.92 -4.71 -2.04
N ARG A 62 7.19 -5.10 -0.78
CA ARG A 62 6.28 -4.80 0.35
C ARG A 62 6.14 -3.30 0.62
N TRP A 63 7.19 -2.52 0.43
CA TRP A 63 7.15 -1.06 0.50
C TRP A 63 6.25 -0.45 -0.58
N ASN A 64 6.34 -0.94 -1.83
CA ASN A 64 5.53 -0.46 -2.94
C ASN A 64 4.04 -0.73 -2.70
N ILE A 65 3.70 -1.91 -2.16
CA ILE A 65 2.33 -2.24 -1.73
C ILE A 65 1.87 -1.25 -0.65
N ALA A 66 2.66 -1.08 0.42
CA ALA A 66 2.30 -0.18 1.50
C ALA A 66 1.99 1.23 0.99
N MET A 67 2.83 1.76 0.10
CA MET A 67 2.67 3.10 -0.47
C MET A 67 1.50 3.22 -1.47
N SER A 68 1.17 2.17 -2.24
CA SER A 68 0.02 2.18 -3.15
C SER A 68 -1.32 2.22 -2.39
N LEU A 69 -1.37 1.65 -1.19
CA LEU A 69 -2.54 1.68 -0.30
C LEU A 69 -2.84 3.08 0.26
N GLY A 70 -1.85 3.97 0.28
CA GLY A 70 -2.03 5.38 0.61
C GLY A 70 -2.21 6.29 -0.60
N ALA A 71 -2.21 5.75 -1.82
CA ALA A 71 -2.45 6.47 -3.06
C ALA A 71 -3.95 6.49 -3.41
N TRP A 72 -4.32 7.04 -4.57
CA TRP A 72 -5.71 7.20 -4.97
C TRP A 72 -6.51 5.88 -4.98
N PHE A 73 -5.91 4.79 -5.47
CA PHE A 73 -6.52 3.46 -5.44
C PHE A 73 -6.85 3.02 -4.01
N GLY A 74 -5.86 2.99 -3.12
CA GLY A 74 -6.09 2.54 -1.76
C GLY A 74 -7.01 3.47 -0.96
N GLN A 75 -6.90 4.78 -1.17
CA GLN A 75 -7.84 5.75 -0.63
C GLN A 75 -9.27 5.58 -1.14
N SER A 76 -9.49 4.99 -2.32
CA SER A 76 -10.85 4.73 -2.83
C SER A 76 -11.49 3.50 -2.19
N TYR A 77 -10.67 2.63 -1.58
CA TYR A 77 -11.10 1.38 -0.94
C TYR A 77 -10.44 1.28 0.45
N PRO A 78 -10.85 2.13 1.40
CA PRO A 78 -10.18 2.26 2.69
C PRO A 78 -10.19 0.95 3.50
N GLY A 79 -11.30 0.22 3.54
CA GLY A 79 -11.42 -1.01 4.33
C GLY A 79 -10.48 -2.12 3.87
N GLU A 80 -10.41 -2.38 2.55
CA GLU A 80 -9.49 -3.34 1.95
C GLU A 80 -8.03 -2.93 2.15
N SER A 81 -7.74 -1.64 1.97
CA SER A 81 -6.42 -1.07 2.19
C SER A 81 -5.96 -1.24 3.63
N LEU A 82 -6.88 -1.03 4.57
CA LEU A 82 -6.61 -1.09 5.98
C LEU A 82 -6.23 -2.50 6.44
N LYS A 83 -6.89 -3.54 5.90
CA LYS A 83 -6.54 -4.95 6.14
C LYS A 83 -5.09 -5.27 5.77
N LEU A 84 -4.64 -4.80 4.61
CA LEU A 84 -3.25 -5.01 4.15
C LEU A 84 -2.26 -4.12 4.91
N LEU A 85 -2.62 -2.89 5.23
CA LEU A 85 -1.77 -2.00 6.04
C LEU A 85 -1.54 -2.54 7.45
N LYS A 86 -2.53 -3.22 8.05
CA LYS A 86 -2.36 -3.88 9.37
C LYS A 86 -1.27 -4.96 9.33
N ILE A 87 -1.21 -5.72 8.23
CA ILE A 87 -0.15 -6.72 8.01
C ILE A 87 1.21 -6.01 7.86
N LEU A 88 1.28 -5.00 6.99
CA LEU A 88 2.53 -4.29 6.67
C LEU A 88 3.03 -3.38 7.80
N ALA A 89 2.17 -3.00 8.74
CA ALA A 89 2.56 -2.28 9.95
C ALA A 89 3.37 -3.15 10.92
N LYS A 90 3.23 -4.48 10.83
CA LYS A 90 3.97 -5.48 11.61
C LYS A 90 5.23 -6.01 10.89
N ASP A 91 5.61 -5.40 9.77
CA ASP A 91 6.77 -5.86 8.99
C ASP A 91 8.08 -5.75 9.80
N LYS A 92 8.99 -6.72 9.63
CA LYS A 92 10.32 -6.69 10.27
C LYS A 92 11.17 -5.50 9.80
N GLU A 93 10.96 -5.03 8.58
CA GLU A 93 11.75 -3.97 7.96
C GLU A 93 11.20 -2.59 8.30
N LYS A 94 12.01 -1.75 8.96
CA LYS A 94 11.70 -0.33 9.20
C LYS A 94 11.34 0.44 7.95
N PHE A 95 11.92 0.06 6.83
CA PHE A 95 11.59 0.64 5.55
C PHE A 95 10.11 0.44 5.20
N VAL A 96 9.56 -0.76 5.41
CA VAL A 96 8.19 -1.14 5.03
C VAL A 96 7.16 -0.61 6.02
N TRP A 97 7.33 -0.83 7.33
CA TRP A 97 6.31 -0.39 8.29
C TRP A 97 6.20 1.15 8.36
N ARG A 98 7.27 1.89 8.03
CA ARG A 98 7.19 3.36 7.88
C ARG A 98 6.38 3.78 6.66
N ALA A 99 6.44 3.02 5.56
CA ALA A 99 5.57 3.26 4.42
C ALA A 99 4.11 2.97 4.78
N ALA A 100 3.85 1.88 5.52
CA ALA A 100 2.51 1.59 6.02
C ALA A 100 1.98 2.73 6.89
N ALA A 101 2.80 3.24 7.83
CA ALA A 101 2.44 4.41 8.64
C ALA A 101 2.15 5.66 7.79
N SER A 102 2.97 5.94 6.77
CA SER A 102 2.72 7.07 5.87
C SER A 102 1.39 6.94 5.13
N SER A 103 1.05 5.73 4.67
CA SER A 103 -0.23 5.46 4.01
C SER A 103 -1.42 5.53 4.95
N MET A 104 -1.28 5.06 6.20
CA MET A 104 -2.28 5.24 7.25
C MET A 104 -2.57 6.73 7.52
N VAL A 105 -1.54 7.57 7.61
CA VAL A 105 -1.71 9.04 7.75
C VAL A 105 -2.53 9.61 6.60
N LYS A 106 -2.24 9.19 5.36
CA LYS A 106 -3.00 9.65 4.17
C LYS A 106 -4.45 9.16 4.20
N LEU A 107 -4.67 7.90 4.60
CA LEU A 107 -6.02 7.35 4.74
C LEU A 107 -6.81 8.10 5.80
N ILE A 108 -6.26 8.32 7.00
CA ILE A 108 -6.99 9.05 8.07
C ILE A 108 -7.32 10.49 7.64
N ARG A 109 -6.40 11.15 6.93
CA ARG A 109 -6.68 12.51 6.39
C ARG A 109 -7.83 12.52 5.39
N LYS A 110 -8.03 11.43 4.65
CA LYS A 110 -9.12 11.28 3.68
C LYS A 110 -10.41 10.74 4.31
N HIS A 111 -10.28 9.87 5.31
CA HIS A 111 -11.30 9.08 5.98
C HIS A 111 -11.05 9.12 7.50
N PRO A 112 -11.41 10.22 8.19
CA PRO A 112 -11.09 10.44 9.60
C PRO A 112 -11.65 9.38 10.56
N GLU A 113 -12.74 8.71 10.19
CA GLU A 113 -13.39 7.64 10.95
C GLU A 113 -12.46 6.44 11.19
N LEU A 114 -11.47 6.21 10.33
CA LEU A 114 -10.51 5.12 10.47
C LEU A 114 -9.50 5.34 11.62
N LYS A 115 -9.41 6.56 12.16
CA LYS A 115 -8.43 6.93 13.19
C LYS A 115 -8.55 6.03 14.43
N GLN A 116 -9.77 5.81 14.90
CA GLN A 116 -10.01 5.02 16.11
C GLN A 116 -9.64 3.54 15.90
N GLU A 117 -10.00 2.97 14.75
CA GLU A 117 -9.63 1.59 14.42
C GLU A 117 -8.11 1.43 14.30
N ILE A 118 -7.42 2.34 13.63
CA ILE A 118 -5.96 2.26 13.50
C ILE A 118 -5.27 2.37 14.86
N PHE A 119 -5.77 3.22 15.76
CA PHE A 119 -5.17 3.42 17.07
C PHE A 119 -5.46 2.30 18.07
N SER A 120 -6.41 1.40 17.77
CA SER A 120 -6.69 0.20 18.59
C SER A 120 -5.86 -1.01 18.20
N TRP A 121 -4.96 -0.90 17.21
CA TRP A 121 -4.12 -2.02 16.81
C TRP A 121 -3.01 -2.31 17.82
N GLU A 122 -2.75 -3.61 18.01
CA GLU A 122 -1.69 -4.15 18.87
C GLU A 122 -0.56 -4.76 18.01
N ASP A 123 0.63 -4.86 18.61
CA ASP A 123 1.88 -5.37 18.03
C ASP A 123 2.44 -4.54 16.84
N CYS A 124 2.12 -3.26 16.76
CA CYS A 124 2.65 -2.36 15.73
C CYS A 124 2.93 -0.94 16.24
N GLU A 125 3.32 -0.82 17.51
CA GLU A 125 3.51 0.44 18.24
C GLU A 125 4.47 1.38 17.51
N ALA A 126 5.54 0.84 16.91
CA ALA A 126 6.50 1.64 16.14
C ALA A 126 5.84 2.38 14.95
N ALA A 127 4.96 1.70 14.21
CA ALA A 127 4.21 2.31 13.12
C ALA A 127 3.16 3.29 13.66
N LEU A 128 2.41 2.91 14.69
CA LEU A 128 1.35 3.75 15.28
C LEU A 128 1.90 5.04 15.91
N ASN A 129 3.07 5.00 16.55
CA ASN A 129 3.73 6.18 17.09
C ASN A 129 4.06 7.21 16.00
N VAL A 130 4.44 6.75 14.80
CA VAL A 130 4.58 7.62 13.64
C VAL A 130 3.24 8.20 13.24
N VAL A 131 2.18 7.38 13.10
CA VAL A 131 0.85 7.90 12.70
C VAL A 131 0.35 8.96 13.70
N LYS A 132 0.41 8.68 15.00
CA LYS A 132 0.01 9.59 16.08
C LYS A 132 0.73 10.94 16.01
N LYS A 133 1.99 10.96 15.57
CA LYS A 133 2.77 12.20 15.39
C LYS A 133 2.22 13.11 14.28
N TYR A 134 1.63 12.55 13.23
CA TYR A 134 1.25 13.29 12.00
C TYR A 134 -0.25 13.53 11.83
N VAL A 135 -1.07 12.99 12.75
CA VAL A 135 -2.55 13.03 12.73
C VAL A 135 -3.10 13.67 14.02
N LYS A 136 -2.28 14.50 14.68
CA LYS A 136 -2.73 15.39 15.76
C LYS A 136 -3.71 16.42 15.21
#